data_AF-A0A9X0D001-F1
#
_entry.id   AF-A0A9X0D001-F1
#
_cell.length_a   1.000
_cell.length_b   1.000
_cell.length_c   1.000
_cell.angle_alpha   90.00
_cell.angle_beta   90.00
_cell.angle_gamma   90.00
#
_symmetry.space_group_name_H-M   'P 1'
#
loop_
_entity.id
_entity.type
_entity.pdbx_description
1 polymer ?
#
loop_
_entity_poly.entity_id
_entity_poly.type
_entity_poly.pdbx_seq_one_letter_code
_entity_poly.pdbx_strand_id
1 'polypeptide(L)'
;MVVEMSSEISGEIETFYRKLEKKYYNGLAQDAIPQKLALQDLFKELKEMKERTMKVHSESSPREKLKFKQSDLHDMACSEVRYWKKAIMRRQYLTAKHSHPWLIEFSSRLQGNIFMHIVNIMTCTSMFGVKTRAGRTNEQIVEVTNKGKLQQLLSIFLGIAERSLKRQIPGKGRTDVIIDQQKPFIITYNSSFEIVKVQCHYGAWNCDDVPQFT
;
A
#
# COMPACT_ATOMS: atom_id res chain seq x y z
N MET A 1 18.35 -20.70 -18.29
CA MET A 1 17.10 -20.01 -17.92
C MET A 1 17.29 -18.63 -17.29
N VAL A 2 17.73 -18.46 -16.03
CA VAL A 2 17.80 -17.11 -15.40
C VAL A 2 18.86 -16.20 -16.05
N VAL A 3 20.00 -16.75 -16.48
CA VAL A 3 21.07 -16.00 -17.13
C VAL A 3 20.67 -15.54 -18.54
N GLU A 4 19.93 -16.37 -19.28
CA GLU A 4 19.44 -16.06 -20.63
C GLU A 4 18.37 -14.95 -20.62
N MET A 5 17.42 -15.00 -19.68
CA MET A 5 16.41 -13.93 -19.52
C MET A 5 17.05 -12.58 -19.17
N SER A 6 18.12 -12.57 -18.37
CA SER A 6 18.82 -11.33 -18.00
C SER A 6 19.54 -10.69 -19.20
N SER A 7 20.11 -11.51 -20.09
CA SER A 7 20.73 -11.01 -21.32
C SER A 7 19.71 -10.44 -22.32
N GLU A 8 18.54 -11.06 -22.46
CA GLU A 8 17.47 -10.58 -23.34
C GLU A 8 16.91 -9.24 -22.85
N ILE A 9 16.57 -9.13 -21.56
CA ILE A 9 16.06 -7.89 -20.96
C ILE A 9 17.10 -6.76 -21.05
N SER A 10 18.38 -7.06 -20.84
CA SER A 10 19.45 -6.04 -21.00
C SER A 10 19.53 -5.50 -22.43
N GLY A 11 19.37 -6.37 -23.42
CA GLY A 11 19.35 -6.01 -24.85
C GLY A 11 18.14 -5.16 -25.24
N GLU A 12 16.96 -5.48 -24.71
CA GLU A 12 15.74 -4.69 -24.94
C GLU A 12 15.85 -3.28 -24.34
N ILE A 13 16.37 -3.18 -23.11
CA ILE A 13 16.59 -1.91 -22.42
C ILE A 13 17.60 -1.04 -23.20
N GLU A 14 18.67 -1.63 -23.71
CA GLU A 14 19.63 -0.90 -24.55
C GLU A 14 19.03 -0.39 -25.85
N THR A 15 18.22 -1.22 -26.48
CA THR A 15 17.52 -0.85 -27.72
C THR A 15 16.53 0.29 -27.47
N PHE A 16 15.83 0.26 -26.34
CA PHE A 16 14.94 1.31 -25.90
C PHE A 16 15.67 2.64 -25.64
N TYR A 17 16.77 2.62 -24.88
CA TYR A 17 17.54 3.83 -24.59
C TYR A 17 18.13 4.46 -25.86
N ARG A 18 18.69 3.66 -26.77
CA ARG A 18 19.21 4.18 -28.05
C ARG A 18 18.11 4.83 -28.90
N LYS A 19 16.91 4.26 -28.92
CA LYS A 19 15.76 4.84 -29.64
C LYS A 19 15.32 6.17 -29.02
N LEU A 20 15.28 6.23 -27.69
CA LEU A 20 14.93 7.44 -26.94
C LEU A 20 15.96 8.55 -27.12
N GLU A 21 17.25 8.23 -26.97
CA GLU A 21 18.35 9.17 -27.16
C GLU A 21 18.31 9.79 -28.56
N LYS A 22 18.20 8.97 -29.61
CA LYS A 22 18.04 9.45 -30.99
C LYS A 22 16.80 10.33 -31.16
N LYS A 23 15.66 9.94 -30.57
CA LYS A 23 14.42 10.71 -30.67
C LYS A 23 14.57 12.11 -30.08
N TYR A 24 15.15 12.22 -28.89
CA TYR A 24 15.35 13.51 -28.24
C TYR A 24 16.47 14.33 -28.88
N TYR A 25 17.56 13.69 -29.30
CA TYR A 25 18.68 14.36 -29.97
C TYR A 25 18.26 14.96 -31.32
N ASN A 26 17.45 14.23 -32.10
CA ASN A 26 16.91 14.70 -33.39
C ASN A 26 15.80 15.77 -33.23
N GLY A 27 15.20 15.87 -32.05
CA GLY A 27 14.18 16.88 -31.73
C GLY A 27 14.76 18.24 -31.34
N LEU A 28 16.09 18.35 -31.19
CA LEU A 28 16.78 19.59 -30.83
C LEU A 28 17.30 20.31 -32.08
N ALA A 29 17.22 21.64 -32.09
CA ALA A 29 17.77 22.48 -33.14
C ALA A 29 19.29 22.26 -33.30
N GLN A 30 19.82 22.53 -34.49
CA GLN A 30 21.21 22.18 -34.83
C GLN A 30 22.23 22.92 -33.95
N ASP A 31 21.88 24.14 -33.54
CA ASP A 31 22.61 25.10 -32.71
C ASP A 31 22.38 24.98 -31.20
N ALA A 32 21.48 24.10 -30.74
CA ALA A 32 21.20 23.83 -29.32
C ALA A 32 22.30 22.97 -28.65
N ILE A 33 23.56 23.42 -28.76
CA ILE A 33 24.77 22.71 -28.28
C ILE A 33 24.69 22.39 -26.78
N PRO A 34 24.30 23.32 -25.88
CA PRO A 34 24.22 23.02 -24.44
C PRO A 34 23.18 21.94 -24.08
N GLN A 35 22.03 21.92 -24.76
CA GLN A 35 20.97 20.95 -24.51
C GLN A 35 21.35 19.56 -25.03
N LYS A 36 22.09 19.50 -26.15
CA LYS A 36 22.64 18.24 -26.68
C LYS A 36 23.69 17.64 -25.74
N LEU A 37 24.55 18.47 -25.16
CA LEU A 37 25.54 18.04 -24.16
C LEU A 37 24.85 17.53 -22.89
N ALA A 38 23.88 18.28 -22.35
CA ALA A 38 23.12 17.84 -21.18
C ALA A 38 22.36 16.53 -21.43
N LEU A 39 21.85 16.30 -22.64
CA LEU A 39 21.21 15.04 -23.02
C LEU A 39 22.22 13.89 -23.06
N GLN A 40 23.40 14.11 -23.64
CA GLN A 40 24.47 13.11 -23.67
C GLN A 40 24.95 12.75 -22.27
N ASP A 41 25.13 13.74 -21.39
CA ASP A 41 25.50 13.52 -19.99
C ASP A 41 24.42 12.73 -19.24
N LEU A 42 23.14 13.06 -19.45
CA LEU A 42 22.01 12.32 -18.87
C LEU A 42 21.99 10.85 -19.33
N PHE A 43 22.14 10.58 -20.63
CA PHE A 43 22.14 9.21 -21.14
C PHE A 43 23.39 8.43 -20.72
N LYS A 44 24.52 9.11 -20.55
CA LYS A 44 25.74 8.53 -19.98
C LYS A 44 25.52 8.15 -18.51
N GLU A 45 24.96 9.04 -17.69
CA GLU A 45 24.61 8.75 -16.30
C GLU A 45 23.62 7.58 -16.19
N LEU A 46 22.59 7.54 -17.05
CA LEU A 46 21.63 6.44 -17.10
C LEU A 46 22.29 5.11 -17.49
N LYS A 47 23.24 5.13 -18.42
CA LYS A 47 24.00 3.94 -18.83
C LYS A 47 24.90 3.45 -17.70
N GLU A 48 25.62 4.35 -17.04
CA GLU A 48 26.43 4.02 -15.87
C GLU A 48 25.57 3.49 -14.72
N MET A 49 24.37 4.04 -14.50
CA MET A 49 23.42 3.57 -13.50
C MET A 49 22.89 2.17 -13.84
N LYS A 50 22.59 1.89 -15.12
CA LYS A 50 22.22 0.55 -15.62
C LYS A 50 23.35 -0.44 -15.33
N GLU A 51 24.57 -0.12 -15.73
CA GLU A 51 25.74 -1.00 -15.58
C GLU A 51 26.06 -1.26 -14.09
N ARG A 52 26.00 -0.23 -13.24
CA ARG A 52 26.13 -0.39 -11.78
C ARG A 52 25.03 -1.28 -11.22
N THR A 53 23.78 -1.10 -11.66
CA THR A 53 22.63 -1.89 -11.19
C THR A 53 22.70 -3.35 -11.64
N MET A 54 23.12 -3.60 -12.89
CA MET A 54 23.31 -4.94 -13.46
C MET A 54 24.50 -5.66 -12.81
N LYS A 55 25.61 -4.94 -12.56
CA LYS A 55 26.79 -5.48 -11.88
C LYS A 55 26.50 -5.80 -10.41
N VAL A 56 25.78 -4.92 -9.72
CA VAL A 56 25.26 -5.20 -8.37
C VAL A 56 24.31 -6.40 -8.42
N HIS A 57 23.44 -6.54 -9.42
CA HIS A 57 22.55 -7.71 -9.53
C HIS A 57 23.29 -9.05 -9.77
N SER A 58 24.39 -9.05 -10.55
CA SER A 58 25.20 -10.25 -10.80
C SER A 58 26.14 -10.61 -9.64
N GLU A 59 26.62 -9.62 -8.88
CA GLU A 59 27.60 -9.78 -7.78
C GLU A 59 26.96 -9.76 -6.37
N SER A 60 25.66 -9.52 -6.25
CA SER A 60 25.02 -9.26 -4.95
C SER A 60 24.79 -10.51 -4.08
N SER A 61 25.11 -10.33 -2.79
CA SER A 61 24.86 -11.32 -1.74
C SER A 61 23.34 -11.55 -1.53
N PRO A 62 22.92 -12.69 -0.93
CA PRO A 62 21.52 -13.00 -0.64
C PRO A 62 20.73 -11.90 0.10
N ARG A 63 21.43 -11.03 0.84
CA ARG A 63 20.86 -9.93 1.63
C ARG A 63 20.34 -8.76 0.78
N GLU A 64 20.89 -8.55 -0.41
CA GLU A 64 20.45 -7.48 -1.33
C GLU A 64 19.33 -7.95 -2.26
N LYS A 65 19.29 -9.24 -2.61
CA LYS A 65 18.12 -9.90 -3.22
C LYS A 65 16.87 -9.79 -2.32
N LEU A 66 17.07 -9.64 -1.00
CA LEU A 66 16.00 -9.37 -0.02
C LEU A 66 15.38 -7.97 -0.16
N LYS A 67 16.15 -6.95 -0.59
CA LYS A 67 15.64 -5.57 -0.79
C LYS A 67 14.72 -5.48 -2.01
N PHE A 68 15.00 -6.23 -3.08
CA PHE A 68 14.10 -6.33 -4.23
C PHE A 68 12.80 -7.09 -3.90
N LYS A 69 12.86 -8.13 -3.05
CA LYS A 69 11.65 -8.75 -2.45
C LYS A 69 10.87 -7.79 -1.54
N GLN A 70 11.52 -6.84 -0.86
CA GLN A 70 10.85 -5.86 0.02
C GLN A 70 10.03 -4.80 -0.74
N SER A 71 10.47 -4.38 -1.93
CA SER A 71 9.67 -3.49 -2.79
C SER A 71 8.35 -4.16 -3.17
N ASP A 72 8.42 -5.44 -3.56
CA ASP A 72 7.24 -6.24 -3.89
C ASP A 72 6.31 -6.44 -2.67
N LEU A 73 6.88 -6.73 -1.49
CA LEU A 73 6.10 -6.86 -0.26
C LEU A 73 5.36 -5.58 0.14
N HIS A 74 5.98 -4.41 -0.02
CA HIS A 74 5.32 -3.15 0.28
C HIS A 74 4.21 -2.86 -0.73
N ASP A 75 4.43 -3.10 -2.02
CA ASP A 75 3.42 -2.91 -3.06
C ASP A 75 2.22 -3.86 -2.90
N MET A 76 2.47 -5.11 -2.51
CA MET A 76 1.43 -6.08 -2.16
C MET A 76 0.65 -5.62 -0.91
N ALA A 77 1.34 -5.13 0.12
CA ALA A 77 0.69 -4.59 1.32
C ALA A 77 -0.14 -3.32 1.01
N CYS A 78 0.37 -2.42 0.18
CA CYS A 78 -0.37 -1.26 -0.33
C CYS A 78 -1.65 -1.71 -1.05
N SER A 79 -1.55 -2.74 -1.87
CA SER A 79 -2.69 -3.31 -2.61
C SER A 79 -3.74 -3.92 -1.69
N GLU A 80 -3.31 -4.67 -0.67
CA GLU A 80 -4.21 -5.26 0.32
C GLU A 80 -4.90 -4.18 1.17
N VAL A 81 -4.16 -3.19 1.68
CA VAL A 81 -4.73 -2.08 2.46
C VAL A 81 -5.70 -1.25 1.61
N ARG A 82 -5.41 -1.07 0.31
CA ARG A 82 -6.33 -0.43 -0.64
C ARG A 82 -7.60 -1.26 -0.81
N TYR A 83 -7.48 -2.58 -0.89
CA TYR A 83 -8.62 -3.49 -0.91
C TYR A 83 -9.47 -3.36 0.36
N TRP A 84 -8.84 -3.36 1.55
CA TRP A 84 -9.54 -3.15 2.82
C TRP A 84 -10.31 -1.83 2.83
N LYS A 85 -9.66 -0.73 2.45
CA LYS A 85 -10.32 0.58 2.36
C LYS A 85 -11.56 0.53 1.45
N LYS A 86 -11.42 -0.02 0.24
CA LYS A 86 -12.55 -0.17 -0.70
C LYS A 86 -13.66 -1.05 -0.11
N ALA A 87 -13.29 -2.15 0.54
CA ALA A 87 -14.21 -3.09 1.16
C ALA A 87 -15.01 -2.45 2.32
N ILE A 88 -14.35 -1.64 3.14
CA ILE A 88 -14.96 -0.84 4.22
C ILE A 88 -15.93 0.18 3.61
N MET A 89 -15.46 1.03 2.71
CA MET A 89 -16.25 2.12 2.13
C MET A 89 -17.51 1.64 1.41
N ARG A 90 -17.44 0.48 0.74
CA ARG A 90 -18.59 -0.16 0.08
C ARG A 90 -19.64 -0.69 1.07
N ARG A 91 -19.24 -1.00 2.30
CA ARG A 91 -20.11 -1.56 3.35
C ARG A 91 -20.58 -0.51 4.37
N GLN A 92 -20.20 0.75 4.20
CA GLN A 92 -20.78 1.85 4.95
C GLN A 92 -22.10 2.29 4.30
N TYR A 93 -23.21 1.95 4.94
CA TYR A 93 -24.57 2.30 4.52
C TYR A 93 -25.18 3.33 5.47
N LEU A 94 -26.06 4.21 5.01
CA LEU A 94 -26.80 5.16 5.86
C LEU A 94 -27.92 4.52 6.68
N THR A 95 -28.24 3.27 6.39
CA THR A 95 -29.29 2.52 7.08
C THR A 95 -28.64 1.34 7.77
N ALA A 96 -28.99 1.14 9.04
CA ALA A 96 -28.50 0.01 9.82
C ALA A 96 -28.95 -1.31 9.20
N LYS A 97 -28.08 -2.32 9.25
CA LYS A 97 -28.49 -3.71 9.01
C LYS A 97 -29.22 -4.24 10.26
N HIS A 98 -30.20 -5.11 10.06
CA HIS A 98 -30.97 -5.71 11.15
C HIS A 98 -30.14 -6.62 12.08
N SER A 99 -29.20 -7.41 11.54
CA SER A 99 -28.46 -8.40 12.32
C SER A 99 -27.25 -7.83 13.06
N HIS A 100 -26.49 -6.95 12.40
CA HIS A 100 -25.34 -6.27 13.00
C HIS A 100 -25.36 -4.79 12.59
N PRO A 101 -26.11 -3.95 13.34
CA PRO A 101 -26.14 -2.53 13.10
C PRO A 101 -24.72 -1.98 13.10
N TRP A 102 -24.35 -1.26 12.04
CA TRP A 102 -23.15 -0.42 12.04
C TRP A 102 -21.80 -1.14 12.21
N LEU A 103 -21.79 -2.46 11.99
CA LEU A 103 -20.60 -3.30 12.01
C LEU A 103 -20.23 -3.74 10.59
N ILE A 104 -18.95 -3.61 10.26
CA ILE A 104 -18.36 -4.12 9.03
C ILE A 104 -17.44 -5.26 9.39
N GLU A 105 -17.65 -6.41 8.75
CA GLU A 105 -16.76 -7.57 8.81
C GLU A 105 -16.56 -8.12 7.39
N PHE A 106 -15.32 -8.46 7.06
CA PHE A 106 -14.99 -9.20 5.84
C PHE A 106 -13.67 -9.96 6.02
N SER A 107 -13.42 -10.89 5.11
CA SER A 107 -12.18 -11.66 5.09
C SER A 107 -11.58 -11.70 3.70
N SER A 108 -10.26 -11.85 3.62
CA SER A 108 -9.50 -12.07 2.39
C SER A 108 -8.36 -13.04 2.65
N ARG A 109 -7.86 -13.66 1.58
CA ARG A 109 -6.61 -14.43 1.64
C ARG A 109 -5.45 -13.45 1.70
N LEU A 110 -4.51 -13.68 2.60
CA LEU A 110 -3.34 -12.83 2.77
C LEU A 110 -2.15 -13.68 3.19
N GLN A 111 -1.04 -13.56 2.48
CA GLN A 111 0.18 -14.28 2.84
C GLN A 111 0.78 -13.71 4.14
N GLY A 112 1.37 -14.59 4.95
CA GLY A 112 1.85 -14.21 6.29
C GLY A 112 2.94 -13.15 6.29
N ASN A 113 3.82 -13.15 5.29
CA ASN A 113 4.85 -12.12 5.09
C ASN A 113 4.23 -10.72 4.85
N ILE A 114 3.16 -10.62 4.07
CA ILE A 114 2.46 -9.36 3.80
C ILE A 114 1.78 -8.88 5.08
N PHE A 115 1.10 -9.79 5.80
CA PHE A 115 0.49 -9.47 7.09
C PHE A 115 1.53 -8.93 8.08
N MET A 116 2.66 -9.63 8.25
CA MET A 116 3.72 -9.20 9.17
C MET A 116 4.33 -7.86 8.77
N HIS A 117 4.46 -7.57 7.48
CA HIS A 117 4.90 -6.26 7.00
C HIS A 117 3.93 -5.14 7.43
N ILE A 118 2.62 -5.38 7.30
CA ILE A 118 1.59 -4.45 7.75
C ILE A 118 1.66 -4.23 9.27
N VAL A 119 1.77 -5.30 10.06
CA VAL A 119 1.89 -5.22 11.52
C VAL A 119 3.13 -4.45 11.94
N ASN A 120 4.28 -4.73 11.32
CA ASN A 120 5.53 -4.03 11.61
C ASN A 120 5.41 -2.52 11.34
N ILE A 121 4.74 -2.12 10.26
CA ILE A 121 4.49 -0.70 9.98
C ILE A 121 3.55 -0.07 11.02
N MET A 122 2.56 -0.81 11.53
CA MET A 122 1.70 -0.32 12.60
C MET A 122 2.47 -0.10 13.91
N THR A 123 3.42 -0.97 14.24
CA THR A 123 4.11 -0.97 15.53
C THR A 123 5.44 -0.21 15.54
N CYS A 124 6.04 0.08 14.37
CA CYS A 124 7.43 0.57 14.28
C CYS A 124 7.70 1.89 15.01
N THR A 125 6.80 2.88 14.94
CA THR A 125 7.04 4.20 15.53
C THR A 125 6.58 4.29 16.98
N SER A 126 5.45 3.66 17.28
CA SER A 126 4.82 3.69 18.60
C SER A 126 3.69 2.68 18.66
N MET A 127 3.58 1.96 19.76
CA MET A 127 2.44 1.07 20.04
C MET A 127 1.23 1.82 20.62
N PHE A 128 1.32 3.14 20.82
CA PHE A 128 0.19 3.91 21.31
C PHE A 128 -1.02 3.76 20.37
N GLY A 129 -2.15 3.33 20.94
CA GLY A 129 -3.37 3.07 20.18
C GLY A 129 -3.36 1.79 19.33
N VAL A 130 -2.38 0.90 19.53
CA VAL A 130 -2.32 -0.44 18.90
C VAL A 130 -2.06 -1.49 19.97
N LYS A 131 -2.82 -2.59 19.96
CA LYS A 131 -2.60 -3.76 20.80
C LYS A 131 -2.46 -4.98 19.91
N THR A 132 -1.44 -5.81 20.19
CA THR A 132 -1.24 -7.09 19.51
C THR A 132 -1.38 -8.19 20.54
N ARG A 133 -2.20 -9.20 20.27
CA ARG A 133 -2.36 -10.37 21.13
C ARG A 133 -2.50 -11.65 20.32
N ALA A 134 -2.14 -12.77 20.93
CA ALA A 134 -2.48 -14.08 20.38
C ALA A 134 -4.01 -14.29 20.48
N GLY A 135 -4.59 -14.83 19.42
CA GLY A 135 -5.99 -15.27 19.38
C GLY A 135 -6.12 -16.74 19.76
N ARG A 136 -6.98 -17.47 19.04
CA ARG A 136 -7.00 -18.94 19.11
C ARG A 136 -5.71 -19.52 18.49
N THR A 137 -5.59 -20.85 18.47
CA THR A 137 -4.45 -21.54 17.84
C THR A 137 -4.17 -20.98 16.44
N ASN A 138 -2.93 -20.54 16.21
CA ASN A 138 -2.45 -19.96 14.96
C ASN A 138 -3.09 -18.61 14.57
N GLU A 139 -3.73 -17.91 15.50
CA GLU A 139 -4.29 -16.59 15.27
C GLU A 139 -3.49 -15.46 15.93
N GLN A 140 -3.31 -14.38 15.20
CA GLN A 140 -2.79 -13.11 15.70
C GLN A 140 -3.85 -12.02 15.53
N ILE A 141 -4.14 -11.30 16.60
CA ILE A 141 -5.13 -10.22 16.63
C ILE A 141 -4.39 -8.89 16.83
N VAL A 142 -4.70 -7.93 15.98
CA VAL A 142 -4.21 -6.54 16.05
C VAL A 142 -5.41 -5.62 16.20
N GLU A 143 -5.43 -4.86 17.29
CA GLU A 143 -6.50 -3.93 17.62
C GLU A 143 -5.96 -2.52 17.58
N VAL A 144 -6.52 -1.68 16.73
CA VAL A 144 -6.22 -0.25 16.67
C VAL A 144 -7.35 0.50 17.38
N THR A 145 -7.04 1.09 18.54
CA THR A 145 -7.98 1.82 19.40
C THR A 145 -7.88 3.34 19.23
N ASN A 146 -6.96 3.82 18.40
CA ASN A 146 -6.79 5.25 18.11
C ASN A 146 -7.03 5.53 16.62
N LYS A 147 -7.97 6.44 16.33
CA LYS A 147 -8.30 6.83 14.95
C LYS A 147 -7.13 7.45 14.19
N GLY A 148 -6.35 8.32 14.84
CA GLY A 148 -5.17 8.95 14.25
C GLY A 148 -4.12 7.93 13.84
N LYS A 149 -3.96 6.85 14.62
CA LYS A 149 -3.06 5.74 14.30
C LYS A 149 -3.50 4.98 13.04
N LEU A 150 -4.80 4.70 12.87
CA LEU A 150 -5.30 4.10 11.63
C LEU A 150 -5.12 5.06 10.44
N GLN A 151 -5.37 6.35 10.62
CA GLN A 151 -5.16 7.33 9.55
C GLN A 151 -3.68 7.45 9.15
N GLN A 152 -2.76 7.35 10.12
CA GLN A 152 -1.33 7.30 9.85
C GLN A 152 -0.97 6.07 9.02
N LEU A 153 -1.48 4.90 9.38
CA LEU A 153 -1.30 3.66 8.62
C LEU A 153 -1.77 3.81 7.17
N LEU A 154 -3.00 4.31 6.98
CA LEU A 154 -3.55 4.56 5.65
C LEU A 154 -2.72 5.58 4.87
N SER A 155 -2.18 6.60 5.54
CA SER A 155 -1.30 7.59 4.91
C SER A 155 0.01 6.96 4.43
N ILE A 156 0.58 6.03 5.19
CA ILE A 156 1.83 5.33 4.82
C ILE A 156 1.60 4.44 3.59
N PHE A 157 0.50 3.69 3.54
CA PHE A 157 0.24 2.74 2.44
C PHE A 157 -0.41 3.36 1.20
N LEU A 158 -1.26 4.37 1.38
CA LEU A 158 -2.12 4.91 0.31
C LEU A 158 -1.83 6.38 -0.01
N GLY A 159 -1.03 7.07 0.80
CA GLY A 159 -0.77 8.51 0.70
C GLY A 159 -1.76 9.35 1.51
N ILE A 160 -1.38 10.61 1.76
CA ILE A 160 -2.09 11.54 2.66
C ILE A 160 -3.53 11.80 2.21
N ALA A 161 -3.78 11.87 0.89
CA ALA A 161 -5.12 12.09 0.33
C ALA A 161 -6.10 10.95 0.65
N GLU A 162 -5.58 9.73 0.85
CA GLU A 162 -6.36 8.51 1.00
C GLU A 162 -6.47 8.06 2.47
N ARG A 163 -6.07 8.90 3.44
CA ARG A 163 -6.11 8.55 4.87
C ARG A 163 -7.49 8.50 5.50
N SER A 164 -8.49 9.09 4.86
CA SER A 164 -9.85 9.18 5.37
C SER A 164 -10.70 7.97 4.98
N LEU A 165 -11.50 7.48 5.93
CA LEU A 165 -12.57 6.49 5.72
C LEU A 165 -13.96 7.15 5.79
N LYS A 166 -14.02 8.49 5.80
CA LYS A 166 -15.25 9.26 5.71
C LYS A 166 -15.78 9.21 4.28
N ARG A 167 -17.07 8.92 4.13
CA ARG A 167 -17.79 8.96 2.86
C ARG A 167 -18.92 9.99 2.95
N GLN A 168 -18.91 10.97 2.06
CA GLN A 168 -20.04 11.87 1.90
C GLN A 168 -21.06 11.24 0.93
N ILE A 169 -22.34 11.34 1.26
CA ILE A 169 -23.44 10.89 0.41
C ILE A 169 -24.31 12.12 0.10
N PRO A 170 -24.24 12.64 -1.14
CA PRO A 170 -24.92 13.88 -1.53
C PRO A 170 -26.40 13.87 -1.15
N GLY A 171 -26.84 14.95 -0.50
CA GLY A 171 -28.24 15.13 -0.09
C GLY A 171 -28.75 14.19 1.02
N LYS A 172 -27.90 13.31 1.58
CA LYS A 172 -28.33 12.35 2.62
C LYS A 172 -27.51 12.42 3.91
N GLY A 173 -26.25 12.85 3.83
CA GLY A 173 -25.36 12.98 4.98
C GLY A 173 -24.02 12.29 4.74
N ARG A 174 -23.48 11.63 5.77
CA ARG A 174 -22.15 11.01 5.71
C ARG A 174 -22.04 9.74 6.55
N THR A 175 -21.04 8.94 6.24
CA THR A 175 -20.60 7.82 7.06
C THR A 175 -19.11 7.93 7.37
N ASP A 176 -18.68 7.34 8.48
CA ASP A 176 -17.27 7.31 8.88
C ASP A 176 -17.03 6.17 9.87
N VAL A 177 -15.80 5.64 9.88
CA VAL A 177 -15.39 4.61 10.83
C VAL A 177 -15.21 5.23 12.21
N ILE A 178 -15.74 4.55 13.22
CA ILE A 178 -15.65 4.89 14.64
C ILE A 178 -14.54 4.02 15.23
N ILE A 179 -13.59 4.66 15.91
CA ILE A 179 -12.44 3.99 16.52
C ILE A 179 -12.19 4.59 17.87
N ASP A 180 -12.35 3.77 18.90
CA ASP A 180 -12.02 4.08 20.28
C ASP A 180 -11.68 2.78 21.04
N GLN A 181 -11.62 2.85 22.37
CA GLN A 181 -11.30 1.69 23.21
C GLN A 181 -12.41 0.63 23.23
N GLN A 182 -13.67 1.02 23.03
CA GLN A 182 -14.85 0.13 23.04
C GLN A 182 -15.15 -0.41 21.64
N LYS A 183 -14.91 0.40 20.60
CA LYS A 183 -15.12 0.09 19.19
C LYS A 183 -13.79 0.12 18.44
N PRO A 184 -12.84 -0.80 18.72
CA PRO A 184 -11.56 -0.84 18.01
C PRO A 184 -11.72 -1.27 16.54
N PHE A 185 -10.72 -0.91 15.73
CA PHE A 185 -10.50 -1.51 14.42
C PHE A 185 -9.66 -2.79 14.61
N ILE A 186 -10.21 -3.94 14.24
CA ILE A 186 -9.61 -5.25 14.53
C ILE A 186 -9.16 -5.92 13.23
N ILE A 187 -7.94 -6.42 13.22
CA ILE A 187 -7.39 -7.29 12.18
C ILE A 187 -7.02 -8.62 12.84
N THR A 188 -7.65 -9.70 12.41
CA THR A 188 -7.33 -11.05 12.87
C THR A 188 -6.71 -11.83 11.72
N TYR A 189 -5.51 -12.37 11.92
CA TYR A 189 -4.83 -13.19 10.95
C TYR A 189 -4.75 -14.63 11.44
N ASN A 190 -5.14 -15.58 10.61
CA ASN A 190 -4.98 -17.00 10.87
C ASN A 190 -3.90 -17.58 9.95
N SER A 191 -2.77 -18.02 10.53
CA SER A 191 -1.62 -18.50 9.77
C SER A 191 -1.81 -19.90 9.16
N SER A 192 -2.73 -20.72 9.68
CA SER A 192 -3.03 -22.04 9.12
C SER A 192 -3.75 -21.95 7.78
N PHE A 193 -4.61 -20.95 7.62
CA PHE A 193 -5.41 -20.79 6.41
C PHE A 193 -4.96 -19.62 5.52
N GLU A 194 -3.99 -18.82 5.98
CA GLU A 194 -3.56 -17.57 5.35
C GLU A 194 -4.76 -16.65 5.08
N ILE A 195 -5.60 -16.45 6.10
CA ILE A 195 -6.80 -15.62 6.02
C ILE A 195 -6.65 -14.46 6.99
N VAL A 196 -6.89 -13.26 6.48
CA VAL A 196 -7.09 -12.06 7.30
C VAL A 196 -8.58 -11.75 7.39
N LYS A 197 -9.03 -11.41 8.60
CA LYS A 197 -10.36 -10.87 8.87
C LYS A 197 -10.20 -9.44 9.36
N VAL A 198 -10.99 -8.54 8.80
CA VAL A 198 -11.03 -7.13 9.18
C VAL A 198 -12.42 -6.83 9.73
N GLN A 199 -12.45 -6.23 10.91
CA GLN A 199 -13.67 -5.86 11.60
C GLN A 199 -13.58 -4.42 12.10
N CYS A 200 -14.62 -3.61 11.86
CA CYS A 200 -14.68 -2.26 12.37
C CYS A 200 -16.12 -1.75 12.50
N HIS A 201 -16.34 -0.84 13.45
CA HIS A 201 -17.60 -0.13 13.58
C HIS A 201 -17.59 1.16 12.77
N TYR A 202 -18.75 1.57 12.29
CA TYR A 202 -18.91 2.85 11.60
C TYR A 202 -20.16 3.56 12.08
N GLY A 203 -20.32 4.84 11.75
CA GLY A 203 -21.52 5.60 12.03
C GLY A 203 -22.08 6.21 10.76
N ALA A 204 -23.35 6.58 10.80
CA ALA A 204 -23.97 7.49 9.85
C ALA A 204 -24.40 8.78 10.55
N TRP A 205 -24.25 9.91 9.86
CA TRP A 205 -24.76 11.21 10.28
C TRP A 205 -25.62 11.76 9.16
N ASN A 206 -26.71 12.43 9.49
CA ASN A 206 -27.53 13.12 8.50
C ASN A 206 -26.83 14.40 8.00
N CYS A 207 -27.51 15.21 7.19
CA CYS A 207 -26.97 16.46 6.67
C CYS A 207 -26.64 17.51 7.77
N ASP A 208 -27.30 17.42 8.92
CA ASP A 208 -27.13 18.31 10.08
C ASP A 208 -26.10 17.77 11.09
N ASP A 209 -25.29 16.78 10.69
CA ASP A 209 -24.31 16.11 11.54
C ASP A 209 -24.89 15.43 12.80
N VAL A 210 -26.19 15.08 12.77
CA VAL A 210 -26.85 14.31 13.83
C VAL A 210 -26.60 12.81 13.63
N PRO A 211 -26.01 12.10 14.62
CA PRO A 211 -25.73 10.67 14.51
C PRO A 211 -27.01 9.85 14.39
N GLN A 212 -27.00 8.86 13.48
CA GLN A 212 -28.09 7.93 13.20
C GLN A 212 -27.78 6.51 13.72
N PHE A 213 -26.80 6.41 14.62
CA PHE A 213 -26.31 5.17 15.20
C PHE A 213 -26.23 5.34 16.73
N THR A 214 -26.47 4.25 17.43
CA THR A 214 -26.33 4.11 18.89
C THR A 214 -25.35 2.98 19.15
#